data_AF-A0A316BJ44-F1
#
_entry.id   AF-A0A316BJ44-F1
#
_cell.length_a   1.000
_cell.length_b   1.000
_cell.length_c   1.000
_cell.angle_alpha   90.00
_cell.angle_beta   90.00
_cell.angle_gamma   90.00
#
_symmetry.space_group_name_H-M   'P 1'
#
loop_
_entity.id
_entity.type
_entity.pdbx_description
1 polymer ?
#
loop_
_entity_poly.entity_id
_entity_poly.type
_entity_poly.pdbx_seq_one_letter_code
_entity_poly.pdbx_strand_id
1 'polypeptide(L)' 'MYSTYLRLGIRVWDGNRSVIRAARRKLARTALHDPGRRDARKNFYREMLRHHAEAQWRVMQFRL' A
#
# COMPACT_ATOMS: atom_id res chain seq x y z
N MET A 1 -9.91 3.50 -1.61
CA MET A 1 -8.74 2.60 -1.53
C MET A 1 -8.20 2.36 -0.11
N TYR A 2 -8.60 3.16 0.89
CA TYR A 2 -8.17 2.97 2.29
C TYR A 2 -8.56 1.60 2.90
N SER A 3 -9.73 1.06 2.58
CA SER A 3 -10.15 -0.27 3.03
C SER A 3 -9.22 -1.39 2.53
N THR A 4 -8.63 -1.23 1.34
CA THR A 4 -7.62 -2.16 0.81
C THR A 4 -6.32 -2.05 1.60
N TYR A 5 -5.90 -0.83 1.95
CA TYR A 5 -4.73 -0.59 2.81
C TYR A 5 -4.88 -1.32 4.16
N LEU A 6 -6.03 -1.21 4.83
CA LEU A 6 -6.29 -1.92 6.08
C LEU A 6 -6.18 -3.46 5.95
N ARG A 7 -6.52 -4.01 4.79
CA ARG A 7 -6.45 -5.45 4.48
C ARG A 7 -5.05 -5.93 4.09
N LEU A 8 -4.04 -5.05 4.03
CA LEU A 8 -2.67 -5.44 3.74
C LEU A 8 -2.02 -6.24 4.89
N GLY A 9 -2.57 -6.14 6.11
CA GLY A 9 -2.04 -6.86 7.28
C GLY A 9 -0.62 -6.39 7.66
N ILE A 10 -0.35 -5.10 7.48
CA ILE A 10 0.91 -4.44 7.83
C ILE A 10 0.72 -3.61 9.10
N ARG A 11 1.79 -3.45 9.87
CA ARG A 11 1.85 -2.59 11.04
C ARG A 11 2.18 -1.16 10.61
N VAL A 12 1.79 -0.17 11.40
CA VAL A 12 2.09 1.24 11.12
C VAL A 12 3.60 1.52 11.10
N TRP A 13 4.37 0.79 11.90
CA TRP A 13 5.83 0.88 11.97
C TRP A 13 6.57 0.17 10.84
N ASP A 14 5.86 -0.56 9.97
CA ASP A 14 6.50 -1.21 8.83
C ASP A 14 7.05 -0.18 7.83
N GLY A 15 8.05 -0.58 7.04
CA GLY A 15 8.59 0.28 6.00
C GLY A 15 7.80 0.22 4.69
N ASN A 16 8.01 1.21 3.82
CA ASN A 16 7.43 1.29 2.47
C ASN A 16 7.61 0.01 1.63
N ARG A 17 8.72 -0.70 1.80
CA ARG A 17 8.98 -1.97 1.10
C ARG A 17 7.99 -3.08 1.53
N SER A 18 7.62 -3.12 2.80
CA SER A 18 6.61 -4.05 3.33
C SER A 18 5.23 -3.73 2.76
N VAL A 19 4.88 -2.44 2.68
CA VAL A 19 3.64 -1.96 2.02
C VAL A 19 3.57 -2.47 0.59
N ILE A 20 4.61 -2.23 -0.22
CA ILE A 20 4.63 -2.66 -1.63
C ILE A 20 4.54 -4.17 -1.75
N ARG A 21 5.25 -4.94 -0.90
CA ARG A 21 5.18 -6.41 -0.91
C ARG A 21 3.81 -6.94 -0.53
N ALA A 22 3.16 -6.35 0.47
CA ALA A 22 1.80 -6.72 0.88
C ALA A 22 0.79 -6.35 -0.20
N ALA A 23 0.87 -5.14 -0.75
CA ALA A 23 0.01 -4.66 -1.83
C ALA A 23 0.15 -5.51 -3.09
N ARG A 24 1.38 -5.88 -3.47
CA ARG A 24 1.65 -6.78 -4.61
C ARG A 24 0.97 -8.14 -4.43
N ARG A 25 0.93 -8.68 -3.22
CA ARG A 25 0.23 -9.95 -2.92
C ARG A 25 -1.30 -9.87 -3.06
N LYS A 26 -1.88 -8.67 -3.10
CA LYS A 26 -3.33 -8.46 -3.34
C LYS A 26 -3.69 -8.34 -4.82
N LEU A 27 -2.72 -8.19 -5.71
CA LEU A 27 -2.96 -8.11 -7.14
C LEU A 27 -3.01 -9.51 -7.76
N ALA A 28 -3.89 -9.69 -8.74
CA ALA A 28 -3.90 -10.88 -9.58
C ALA A 28 -2.60 -10.99 -10.39
N ARG A 29 -2.11 -12.23 -10.62
CA ARG A 29 -0.89 -12.47 -11.41
C ARG A 29 -0.97 -11.83 -12.81
N THR A 30 -2.11 -11.90 -13.46
CA THR A 30 -2.34 -11.27 -14.77
C THR A 30 -2.13 -9.76 -14.73
N ALA A 31 -2.64 -9.08 -13.69
CA ALA A 31 -2.45 -7.65 -13.51
C ALA A 31 -0.98 -7.25 -13.26
N LEU A 32 -0.16 -8.14 -12.70
CA LEU A 32 1.26 -7.91 -12.44
C LEU A 32 2.11 -7.92 -13.71
N HIS A 33 1.79 -8.80 -14.65
CA HIS A 33 2.58 -9.00 -15.88
C HIS A 33 2.05 -8.20 -17.07
N ASP A 34 0.81 -7.71 -17.02
CA ASP A 34 0.21 -6.89 -18.07
C ASP A 34 0.92 -5.52 -18.19
N PRO A 35 1.57 -5.20 -19.33
CA PRO A 35 2.19 -3.90 -19.57
C PRO A 35 1.19 -2.75 -19.61
N GLY A 36 -0.03 -2.98 -20.13
CA GLY A 36 -1.08 -1.96 -20.23
C GLY A 36 -1.62 -1.51 -18.87
N ARG A 37 -1.43 -2.34 -17.83
CA ARG A 37 -1.80 -2.01 -16.45
C ARG A 37 -0.67 -1.39 -15.64
N ARG A 38 0.48 -1.08 -16.25
CA ARG A 38 1.65 -0.56 -15.54
C ARG A 38 1.33 0.70 -14.74
N ASP A 39 0.62 1.65 -15.33
CA ASP A 39 0.31 2.91 -14.66
C ASP A 39 -0.78 2.75 -13.60
N ALA A 40 -1.80 1.91 -13.86
CA ALA A 40 -2.76 1.51 -12.84
C ALA A 40 -2.08 0.87 -11.63
N ARG A 41 -1.10 -0.02 -11.83
CA ARG A 41 -0.30 -0.60 -10.73
C ARG A 41 0.51 0.45 -9.98
N LYS A 42 1.14 1.39 -10.68
CA LYS A 42 1.92 2.47 -10.03
C LYS A 42 1.00 3.34 -9.17
N ASN A 43 -0.16 3.72 -9.69
CA ASN A 43 -1.14 4.52 -8.95
C ASN A 43 -1.65 3.77 -7.73
N PHE A 44 -1.95 2.47 -7.88
CA PHE A 44 -2.31 1.61 -6.75
C PHE A 44 -1.23 1.60 -5.66
N TYR A 45 0.05 1.40 -6.01
CA TYR A 45 1.12 1.43 -5.01
C TYR A 45 1.30 2.80 -4.36
N ARG A 46 1.17 3.90 -5.13
CA ARG A 46 1.23 5.27 -4.60
C ARG A 46 0.12 5.53 -3.58
N GLU A 47 -1.10 5.09 -3.85
CA GLU A 47 -2.20 5.23 -2.89
C GLU A 47 -1.94 4.45 -1.60
N MET A 48 -1.40 3.23 -1.70
CA MET A 48 -1.06 2.44 -0.51
C MET A 48 0.03 3.13 0.33
N LEU A 49 1.05 3.68 -0.32
CA LEU A 49 2.10 4.44 0.37
C LEU A 49 1.56 5.73 1.01
N ARG A 50 0.65 6.43 0.33
CA ARG A 50 0.00 7.63 0.87
C ARG A 50 -0.77 7.30 2.15
N HIS A 51 -1.61 6.27 2.13
CA HIS A 51 -2.37 5.85 3.30
C HIS A 51 -1.46 5.38 4.45
N HIS A 52 -0.32 4.76 4.11
CA HIS A 52 0.65 4.37 5.11
C HIS A 52 1.32 5.57 5.78
N ALA A 53 1.74 6.56 4.99
CA ALA A 53 2.28 7.81 5.51
C ALA A 53 1.27 8.58 6.36
N GLU A 54 -0.01 8.64 5.93
CA GLU A 54 -1.10 9.22 6.73
C GLU A 54 -1.28 8.49 8.06
N ALA A 55 -1.21 7.14 8.07
CA ALA A 55 -1.32 6.35 9.30
C ALA A 55 -0.12 6.58 10.24
N GLN A 56 1.10 6.60 9.71
CA GLN A 56 2.32 6.92 10.46
C GLN A 56 2.27 8.32 11.05
N TRP A 57 1.84 9.30 10.25
CA TRP A 57 1.68 10.67 10.70
C TRP A 57 0.68 10.76 11.85
N ARG A 58 -0.48 10.10 11.76
CA ARG A 58 -1.47 10.08 12.87
C ARG A 58 -0.89 9.49 14.15
N VAL A 59 -0.23 8.33 14.06
CA VAL A 59 0.40 7.70 15.23
C VAL A 59 1.48 8.60 15.83
N MET A 60 2.30 9.26 15.00
CA MET A 60 3.32 10.18 15.46
C MET A 60 2.73 11.43 16.14
N GLN A 61 1.66 12.01 15.58
CA GLN A 61 1.00 13.20 16.14
C GLN A 61 0.32 12.90 17.47
N PHE A 62 -0.36 11.76 17.58
CA PHE A 62 -1.17 11.43 18.76
C PHE A 62 -0.47 10.51 19.76
N ARG A 63 0.76 10.05 19.47
CA ARG A 63 1.56 9.10 20.28
C ARG A 63 0.75 7.88 20.76
N LEU A 64 -0.10 7.35 19.87
CA LEU A 64 -0.93 6.15 20.11
C LEU A 64 -0.15 4.85 19.89
#